data_AF-A7U4R9-F1
#
_entry.id   AF-A7U4R9-F1
#
_cell.length_a   1.000
_cell.length_b   1.000
_cell.length_c   1.000
_cell.angle_alpha   90.00
_cell.angle_beta   90.00
_cell.angle_gamma   90.00
#
_symmetry.space_group_name_H-M   'P 1'
#
loop_
_entity.id
_entity.type
_entity.pdbx_description
1 polymer ?
#
loop_
_entity_poly.entity_id
_entity_poly.type
_entity_poly.pdbx_seq_one_letter_code
_entity_poly.pdbx_strand_id
1 'polypeptide(L)'
;MAFKHLAVALSLVAALNVAQGAITRRVACPDGVNTATNAACCPLFAVRDDIQQNLFDGGVCGEEVHESFRLSFHDAIGISPAIAATGVFGGTGADGSIMIFESVETAFHANIGVDEIVDEQKPFVARHNITPGDFIQFAAAVGISNCPGAPQLDFFLGRPNATPPAPDLTVPEPFDTVDSILARFDDAGGFTAAEVVALLASHTIAAADHVDPTIPGTPFDSTPELFDSQFFVETQLRGTLFPGTGGNQGEVESPLAGELRLQSDSELARDSRTA
;
A
#
# COMPACT_ATOMS: atom_id res chain seq x y z
N MET A 1 50.01 28.09 -20.35
CA MET A 1 50.07 27.30 -19.09
C MET A 1 49.15 27.89 -18.01
N ALA A 2 49.19 29.20 -17.72
CA ALA A 2 48.34 29.83 -16.68
C ALA A 2 46.82 29.67 -16.87
N PHE A 3 46.30 29.72 -18.11
CA PHE A 3 44.86 29.58 -18.39
C PHE A 3 44.30 28.17 -18.11
N LYS A 4 45.12 27.12 -18.20
CA LYS A 4 44.68 25.74 -17.91
C LYS A 4 44.54 25.49 -16.41
N HIS A 5 45.37 26.15 -15.58
CA HIS A 5 45.28 26.05 -14.13
C HIS A 5 44.09 26.85 -13.56
N LEU A 6 43.73 27.97 -14.19
CA LEU A 6 42.56 28.75 -13.80
C LEU A 6 41.24 28.00 -14.08
N ALA A 7 41.15 27.31 -15.24
CA ALA A 7 39.97 26.52 -15.59
C ALA A 7 39.75 25.32 -14.65
N VAL A 8 40.83 24.67 -14.19
CA VAL A 8 40.76 23.56 -13.21
C VAL A 8 40.41 24.06 -11.81
N ALA A 9 40.89 25.25 -11.41
CA ALA A 9 40.53 25.84 -10.12
C ALA A 9 39.05 26.27 -10.07
N LEU A 10 38.50 26.81 -11.17
CA LEU A 10 37.09 27.19 -11.25
C LEU A 10 36.15 25.97 -11.27
N SER A 11 36.53 24.84 -11.88
CA SER A 11 35.70 23.63 -11.87
C SER A 11 35.66 22.94 -10.51
N LEU A 12 36.76 22.99 -9.74
CA LEU A 12 36.79 22.50 -8.35
C LEU A 12 35.97 23.38 -7.38
N VAL A 13 35.94 24.70 -7.58
CA VAL A 13 35.11 25.61 -6.76
C VAL A 13 33.62 25.52 -7.13
N ALA A 14 33.30 25.26 -8.39
CA ALA A 14 31.92 25.01 -8.82
C ALA A 14 31.36 23.66 -8.31
N ALA A 15 32.21 22.63 -8.19
CA ALA A 15 31.82 21.33 -7.63
C ALA A 15 31.58 21.34 -6.12
N LEU A 16 32.06 22.36 -5.40
CA LEU A 16 31.88 22.50 -3.94
C LEU A 16 30.64 23.31 -3.53
N ASN A 17 29.90 23.89 -4.48
CA ASN A 17 28.77 24.80 -4.20
C ASN A 17 27.37 24.19 -4.40
N VAL A 18 27.23 22.86 -4.49
CA VAL A 18 25.90 22.20 -4.56
C VAL A 18 25.79 21.08 -3.52
N ALA A 19 26.23 21.35 -2.31
CA ALA A 19 25.77 20.63 -1.12
C ALA A 19 25.00 21.60 -0.23
N GLN A 20 23.93 22.20 -0.78
CA GLN A 20 22.83 22.68 0.05
C GLN A 20 22.09 21.43 0.55
N GLY A 21 22.72 20.67 1.44
CA GLY A 21 21.98 19.77 2.32
C GLY A 21 21.07 20.70 3.11
N ALA A 22 19.80 20.80 2.72
CA ALA A 22 18.82 21.55 3.47
C ALA A 22 18.90 21.01 4.89
N ILE A 23 19.37 21.83 5.83
CA ILE A 23 19.34 21.48 7.25
C ILE A 23 17.86 21.41 7.59
N THR A 24 17.27 20.21 7.47
CA THR A 24 15.89 19.98 7.84
C THR A 24 15.83 20.18 9.34
N ARG A 25 15.28 21.32 9.75
CA ARG A 25 15.19 21.69 11.17
C ARG A 25 14.45 20.56 11.89
N ARG A 26 15.12 19.96 12.87
CA ARG A 26 14.51 18.93 13.71
C ARG A 26 13.99 19.56 15.01
N VAL A 27 12.92 18.97 15.52
CA VAL A 27 12.30 19.27 16.81
C VAL A 27 12.57 18.08 17.71
N ALA A 28 13.11 18.33 18.91
CA ALA A 28 13.19 17.30 19.95
C ALA A 28 11.79 17.02 20.47
N CYS A 29 11.37 15.75 20.48
CA CYS A 29 10.06 15.38 20.95
C CYS A 29 9.98 15.39 22.49
N PRO A 30 8.78 15.58 23.07
CA PRO A 30 8.61 15.64 24.53
C PRO A 30 9.02 14.36 25.27
N ASP A 31 9.14 13.23 24.56
CA ASP A 31 9.61 11.95 25.11
C ASP A 31 11.09 11.95 25.52
N GLY A 32 11.88 12.95 25.09
CA GLY A 32 13.31 13.06 25.38
C GLY A 32 14.19 12.03 24.63
N VAL A 33 13.61 11.23 23.73
CA VAL A 33 14.31 10.18 22.99
C VAL A 33 14.32 10.48 21.50
N ASN A 34 13.19 10.89 20.93
CA ASN A 34 13.03 11.01 19.49
C ASN A 34 13.17 12.46 19.00
N THR A 35 13.45 12.61 17.71
CA THR A 35 13.42 13.90 17.01
C THR A 35 12.58 13.79 15.74
N ALA A 36 11.78 14.80 15.44
CA ALA A 36 10.94 14.87 14.25
C ALA A 36 11.27 16.09 13.38
N THR A 37 10.87 16.07 12.11
CA THR A 37 10.96 17.24 11.20
C THR A 37 9.89 18.29 11.51
N ASN A 38 8.79 17.89 12.16
CA ASN A 38 7.73 18.78 12.66
C ASN A 38 7.25 18.27 14.04
N ALA A 39 6.94 19.19 14.96
CA ALA A 39 6.41 18.86 16.28
C ALA A 39 5.10 18.04 16.21
N ALA A 40 4.30 18.24 15.15
CA ALA A 40 3.08 17.48 14.90
C ALA A 40 3.32 15.97 14.72
N CYS A 41 4.53 15.54 14.33
CA CYS A 41 4.88 14.13 14.19
C CYS A 41 5.28 13.48 15.52
N CYS A 42 5.54 14.24 16.58
CA CYS A 42 6.02 13.66 17.84
C CYS A 42 5.07 12.65 18.49
N PRO A 43 3.73 12.83 18.46
CA PRO A 43 2.80 11.81 18.95
C PRO A 43 2.91 10.46 18.23
N LEU A 44 3.36 10.45 16.97
CA LEU A 44 3.43 9.24 16.14
C LEU A 44 4.44 8.23 16.65
N PHE A 45 5.44 8.63 17.45
CA PHE A 45 6.34 7.67 18.08
C PHE A 45 5.61 6.76 19.09
N ALA A 46 4.66 7.32 19.85
CA ALA A 46 3.84 6.51 20.75
C ALA A 46 2.85 5.62 19.97
N VAL A 47 2.32 6.10 18.84
CA VAL A 47 1.50 5.29 17.93
C VAL A 47 2.31 4.11 17.39
N ARG A 48 3.51 4.38 16.86
CA ARG A 48 4.43 3.36 16.34
C ARG A 48 4.72 2.29 17.38
N ASP A 49 5.11 2.69 18.58
CA ASP A 49 5.50 1.75 19.63
C ASP A 49 4.32 0.87 20.05
N ASP A 50 3.11 1.43 20.08
CA ASP A 50 1.89 0.69 20.40
C ASP A 50 1.50 -0.30 19.29
N ILE A 51 1.46 0.14 18.03
CA ILE A 51 1.10 -0.77 16.91
C ILE A 51 2.17 -1.83 16.67
N GLN A 52 3.47 -1.53 16.84
CA GLN A 52 4.51 -2.55 16.74
C GLN A 52 4.31 -3.65 17.79
N GLN A 53 3.96 -3.28 19.02
CA GLN A 53 3.82 -4.25 20.11
C GLN A 53 2.49 -5.00 20.11
N ASN A 54 1.39 -4.33 19.73
CA ASN A 54 0.03 -4.80 19.99
C ASN A 54 -0.83 -5.00 18.72
N LEU A 55 -0.35 -4.57 17.55
CA LEU A 55 -0.98 -4.86 16.26
C LEU A 55 -0.07 -5.78 15.42
N PHE A 56 1.23 -5.56 15.40
CA PHE A 56 2.19 -6.31 14.58
C PHE A 56 3.04 -7.29 15.39
N ASP A 57 2.54 -7.84 16.50
CA ASP A 57 3.17 -8.92 17.27
C ASP A 57 4.65 -8.74 17.64
N GLY A 58 5.05 -7.50 17.94
CA GLY A 58 6.46 -7.16 18.22
C GLY A 58 7.28 -6.83 16.97
N GLY A 59 6.64 -6.39 15.89
CA GLY A 59 7.29 -5.97 14.65
C GLY A 59 7.49 -7.10 13.64
N VAL A 60 6.55 -8.03 13.56
CA VAL A 60 6.54 -9.13 12.59
C VAL A 60 5.91 -8.64 11.27
N CYS A 61 6.47 -9.06 10.14
CA CYS A 61 5.82 -8.95 8.83
C CYS A 61 4.89 -10.16 8.69
N GLY A 62 3.70 -10.07 9.25
CA GLY A 62 2.69 -11.13 9.26
C GLY A 62 1.33 -10.61 8.77
N GLU A 63 0.26 -11.30 9.14
CA GLU A 63 -1.08 -11.05 8.62
C GLU A 63 -1.52 -9.60 8.80
N GLU A 64 -1.41 -9.04 10.01
CA GLU A 64 -1.87 -7.69 10.30
C GLU A 64 -1.07 -6.63 9.52
N VAL A 65 0.19 -6.92 9.14
CA VAL A 65 0.98 -6.08 8.24
C VAL A 65 0.46 -6.17 6.80
N HIS A 66 0.19 -7.39 6.31
CA HIS A 66 -0.37 -7.61 4.97
C HIS A 66 -1.72 -6.91 4.82
N GLU A 67 -2.62 -7.12 5.78
CA GLU A 67 -3.94 -6.51 5.80
C GLU A 67 -3.88 -4.98 5.96
N SER A 68 -2.99 -4.46 6.82
CA SER A 68 -2.80 -3.01 6.96
C SER A 68 -2.31 -2.38 5.67
N PHE A 69 -1.45 -3.09 4.92
CA PHE A 69 -0.95 -2.60 3.64
C PHE A 69 -2.04 -2.66 2.57
N ARG A 70 -2.83 -3.74 2.51
CA ARG A 70 -4.03 -3.84 1.68
C ARG A 70 -5.02 -2.72 2.00
N LEU A 71 -5.34 -2.48 3.27
CA LEU A 71 -6.27 -1.44 3.70
C LEU A 71 -5.86 -0.05 3.21
N SER A 72 -4.56 0.24 3.13
CA SER A 72 -4.06 1.51 2.60
C SER A 72 -4.44 1.74 1.13
N PHE A 73 -4.48 0.69 0.31
CA PHE A 73 -4.93 0.76 -1.08
C PHE A 73 -6.45 0.90 -1.14
N HIS A 74 -7.19 0.08 -0.39
CA HIS A 74 -8.65 0.06 -0.41
C HIS A 74 -9.27 1.38 0.10
N ASP A 75 -8.63 2.08 1.03
CA ASP A 75 -8.98 3.46 1.39
C ASP A 75 -8.62 4.44 0.27
N ALA A 76 -7.37 4.40 -0.21
CA ALA A 76 -6.84 5.43 -1.09
C ALA A 76 -7.41 5.42 -2.51
N ILE A 77 -7.75 4.25 -3.06
CA ILE A 77 -8.25 4.11 -4.44
C ILE A 77 -9.74 4.46 -4.57
N GLY A 78 -10.44 4.65 -3.45
CA GLY A 78 -11.82 5.12 -3.35
C GLY A 78 -11.99 6.59 -3.74
N ILE A 79 -11.57 6.95 -4.94
CA ILE A 79 -11.64 8.30 -5.54
C ILE A 79 -11.86 8.20 -7.04
N SER A 80 -12.74 9.03 -7.59
CA SER A 80 -13.08 9.06 -9.01
C SER A 80 -13.45 10.47 -9.46
N PRO A 81 -12.49 11.21 -10.06
CA PRO A 81 -12.75 12.41 -10.84
C PRO A 81 -13.80 12.20 -11.93
N ALA A 82 -13.85 11.04 -12.59
CA ALA A 82 -14.87 10.74 -13.60
C ALA A 82 -16.29 10.70 -13.02
N ILE A 83 -16.51 10.05 -11.87
CA ILE A 83 -17.81 10.08 -11.17
C ILE A 83 -18.11 11.50 -10.67
N ALA A 84 -17.11 12.20 -10.10
CA ALA A 84 -17.26 13.59 -9.66
C ALA A 84 -17.72 14.52 -10.80
N ALA A 85 -17.22 14.31 -12.01
CA ALA A 85 -17.58 15.09 -13.20
C ALA A 85 -19.05 14.91 -13.63
N THR A 86 -19.73 13.83 -13.20
CA THR A 86 -21.17 13.65 -13.45
C THR A 86 -22.05 14.33 -12.40
N GLY A 87 -21.46 15.02 -11.42
CA GLY A 87 -22.17 15.64 -10.30
C GLY A 87 -22.56 14.69 -9.17
N VAL A 88 -22.00 13.47 -9.17
CA VAL A 88 -22.14 12.47 -8.10
C VAL A 88 -20.87 12.47 -7.26
N PHE A 89 -20.96 12.21 -5.96
CA PHE A 89 -19.76 12.12 -5.13
C PHE A 89 -18.88 10.93 -5.57
N GLY A 90 -17.63 11.21 -5.92
CA GLY A 90 -16.70 10.22 -6.47
C GLY A 90 -15.75 9.60 -5.44
N GLY A 91 -15.89 9.88 -4.14
CA GLY A 91 -14.86 9.54 -3.16
C GLY A 91 -13.77 10.61 -3.06
N THR A 92 -13.02 10.60 -1.96
CA THR A 92 -11.92 11.55 -1.71
C THR A 92 -10.56 10.89 -1.48
N GLY A 93 -10.48 9.57 -1.63
CA GLY A 93 -9.24 8.79 -1.59
C GLY A 93 -8.82 8.53 -0.16
N ALA A 94 -7.53 8.71 0.15
CA ALA A 94 -6.97 8.39 1.46
C ALA A 94 -7.49 9.35 2.56
N ASP A 95 -8.69 9.07 3.06
CA ASP A 95 -9.46 9.91 4.00
C ASP A 95 -10.02 9.10 5.19
N GLY A 96 -9.76 7.79 5.21
CA GLY A 96 -10.25 6.86 6.21
C GLY A 96 -11.74 6.56 6.12
N SER A 97 -12.38 6.83 4.98
CA SER A 97 -13.80 6.53 4.73
C SER A 97 -14.10 5.05 4.97
N ILE A 98 -13.20 4.15 4.58
CA ILE A 98 -13.36 2.70 4.80
C ILE A 98 -13.47 2.31 6.27
N MET A 99 -12.87 3.08 7.17
CA MET A 99 -12.96 2.87 8.62
C MET A 99 -14.09 3.68 9.28
N ILE A 100 -14.37 4.88 8.77
CA ILE A 100 -15.44 5.76 9.30
C ILE A 100 -16.83 5.23 8.92
N PHE A 101 -16.98 4.75 7.69
CA PHE A 101 -18.20 4.23 7.11
C PHE A 101 -18.13 2.71 6.88
N GLU A 102 -17.39 2.00 7.73
CA GLU A 102 -17.12 0.56 7.64
C GLU A 102 -18.33 -0.27 7.21
N SER A 103 -19.48 -0.12 7.88
CA SER A 103 -20.70 -0.89 7.55
C SER A 103 -21.24 -0.72 6.13
N VAL A 104 -20.78 0.31 5.40
CA VAL A 104 -21.07 0.55 3.99
C VAL A 104 -19.93 0.00 3.14
N GLU A 105 -18.69 0.41 3.42
CA GLU A 105 -17.58 0.18 2.49
C GLU A 105 -17.09 -1.26 2.52
N THR A 106 -17.06 -1.88 3.70
CA THR A 106 -16.63 -3.28 3.84
C THR A 106 -17.70 -4.25 3.34
N ALA A 107 -18.92 -3.77 3.07
CA ALA A 107 -19.98 -4.55 2.44
C ALA A 107 -19.85 -4.62 0.90
N PHE A 108 -18.97 -3.81 0.29
CA PHE A 108 -18.67 -3.92 -1.14
C PHE A 108 -17.89 -5.20 -1.42
N HIS A 109 -18.19 -5.85 -2.55
CA HIS A 109 -17.59 -7.15 -2.88
C HIS A 109 -16.06 -7.08 -2.97
N ALA A 110 -15.52 -6.02 -3.59
CA ALA A 110 -14.08 -5.80 -3.69
C ALA A 110 -13.38 -5.61 -2.33
N ASN A 111 -14.13 -5.24 -1.28
CA ASN A 111 -13.61 -5.00 0.07
C ASN A 111 -13.79 -6.20 1.03
N ILE A 112 -14.16 -7.38 0.52
CA ILE A 112 -14.35 -8.55 1.38
C ILE A 112 -13.11 -8.83 2.25
N GLY A 113 -13.32 -9.04 3.55
CA GLY A 113 -12.30 -9.31 4.57
C GLY A 113 -11.59 -8.09 5.15
N VAL A 114 -11.77 -6.88 4.60
CA VAL A 114 -11.08 -5.70 5.16
C VAL A 114 -11.69 -5.20 6.47
N ASP A 115 -12.89 -5.68 6.84
CA ASP A 115 -13.55 -5.35 8.10
C ASP A 115 -12.77 -5.86 9.32
N GLU A 116 -12.10 -7.00 9.19
CA GLU A 116 -11.30 -7.62 10.26
C GLU A 116 -10.18 -6.66 10.72
N ILE A 117 -9.31 -6.26 9.80
CA ILE A 117 -8.24 -5.29 10.09
C ILE A 117 -8.77 -3.89 10.46
N VAL A 118 -9.91 -3.45 9.93
CA VAL A 118 -10.53 -2.18 10.33
C VAL A 118 -10.92 -2.20 11.80
N ASP A 119 -11.54 -3.29 12.26
CA ASP A 119 -11.94 -3.48 13.65
C ASP A 119 -10.74 -3.57 14.59
N GLU A 120 -9.64 -4.16 14.16
CA GLU A 120 -8.38 -4.19 14.92
C GLU A 120 -7.70 -2.81 15.03
N GLN A 121 -7.76 -2.01 13.96
CA GLN A 121 -7.11 -0.69 13.92
C GLN A 121 -7.90 0.40 14.67
N LYS A 122 -9.24 0.33 14.69
CA LYS A 122 -10.13 1.32 15.33
C LYS A 122 -9.79 1.66 16.80
N PRO A 123 -9.51 0.70 17.68
CA PRO A 123 -9.09 0.98 19.06
C PRO A 123 -7.84 1.85 19.16
N PHE A 124 -6.88 1.72 18.24
CA PHE A 124 -5.66 2.54 18.23
C PHE A 124 -5.96 3.97 17.78
N VAL A 125 -6.79 4.14 16.75
CA VAL A 125 -7.28 5.46 16.31
C VAL A 125 -7.92 6.21 17.46
N ALA A 126 -8.83 5.56 18.19
CA ALA A 126 -9.51 6.15 19.34
C ALA A 126 -8.54 6.47 20.50
N ARG A 127 -7.59 5.57 20.80
CA ARG A 127 -6.62 5.71 21.90
C ARG A 127 -5.63 6.85 21.65
N HIS A 128 -5.17 7.01 20.42
CA HIS A 128 -4.16 8.01 20.05
C HIS A 128 -4.74 9.33 19.51
N ASN A 129 -6.07 9.40 19.32
CA ASN A 129 -6.77 10.58 18.80
C ASN A 129 -6.13 11.09 17.49
N ILE A 130 -5.90 10.16 16.56
CA ILE A 130 -5.40 10.38 15.20
C ILE A 130 -6.56 10.19 14.23
N THR A 131 -6.53 10.82 13.05
CA THR A 131 -7.60 10.60 12.06
C THR A 131 -7.48 9.19 11.46
N PRO A 132 -8.61 8.54 11.10
CA PRO A 132 -8.60 7.23 10.45
C PRO A 132 -7.69 7.18 9.21
N GLY A 133 -7.80 8.16 8.30
CA GLY A 133 -6.97 8.18 7.10
C GLY A 133 -5.47 8.33 7.40
N ASP A 134 -5.09 9.14 8.40
CA ASP A 134 -3.69 9.22 8.81
C ASP A 134 -3.21 7.92 9.46
N PHE A 135 -4.05 7.27 10.27
CA PHE A 135 -3.69 6.02 10.93
C PHE A 135 -3.51 4.86 9.93
N ILE A 136 -4.43 4.67 8.98
CA ILE A 136 -4.34 3.60 7.97
C ILE A 136 -3.01 3.69 7.22
N GLN A 137 -2.66 4.88 6.74
CA GLN A 137 -1.44 5.12 5.99
C GLN A 137 -0.19 5.03 6.87
N PHE A 138 -0.30 5.39 8.15
CA PHE A 138 0.78 5.23 9.13
C PHE A 138 1.02 3.76 9.47
N ALA A 139 -0.03 2.99 9.70
CA ALA A 139 0.02 1.56 10.00
C ALA A 139 0.65 0.80 8.83
N ALA A 140 0.24 1.09 7.59
CA ALA A 140 0.90 0.55 6.41
C ALA A 140 2.40 0.90 6.35
N ALA A 141 2.76 2.19 6.47
CA ALA A 141 4.16 2.61 6.39
C ALA A 141 5.06 2.00 7.48
N VAL A 142 4.54 1.85 8.71
CA VAL A 142 5.24 1.17 9.81
C VAL A 142 5.27 -0.34 9.58
N GLY A 143 4.14 -0.95 9.20
CA GLY A 143 4.00 -2.38 8.99
C GLY A 143 4.98 -2.88 7.93
N ILE A 144 5.03 -2.26 6.74
CA ILE A 144 5.96 -2.73 5.71
C ILE A 144 7.43 -2.57 6.11
N SER A 145 7.74 -1.66 7.04
CA SER A 145 9.11 -1.50 7.53
C SER A 145 9.60 -2.71 8.36
N ASN A 146 8.69 -3.60 8.74
CA ASN A 146 9.00 -4.89 9.36
C ASN A 146 9.41 -5.96 8.34
N CYS A 147 9.04 -5.80 7.06
CA CYS A 147 9.28 -6.78 6.02
C CYS A 147 10.70 -6.61 5.45
N PRO A 148 11.59 -7.62 5.57
CA PRO A 148 12.93 -7.53 5.03
C PRO A 148 12.92 -7.28 3.52
N GLY A 149 13.70 -6.29 3.07
CA GLY A 149 13.75 -5.89 1.66
C GLY A 149 12.85 -4.70 1.30
N ALA A 150 11.92 -4.33 2.18
CA ALA A 150 10.96 -3.29 1.89
C ALA A 150 11.61 -1.91 1.76
N PRO A 151 11.09 -1.04 0.88
CA PRO A 151 11.53 0.34 0.82
C PRO A 151 11.12 1.09 2.11
N GLN A 152 11.86 2.13 2.45
CA GLN A 152 11.43 3.07 3.47
C GLN A 152 10.34 3.98 2.86
N LEU A 153 9.09 3.79 3.27
CA LEU A 153 8.00 4.69 2.86
C LEU A 153 8.09 6.04 3.58
N ASP A 154 7.69 7.08 2.86
CA ASP A 154 7.39 8.36 3.42
C ASP A 154 6.02 8.32 4.12
N PHE A 155 5.90 9.02 5.25
CA PHE A 155 4.62 9.27 5.91
C PHE A 155 4.35 10.77 6.00
N PHE A 156 3.18 11.17 5.53
CA PHE A 156 2.67 12.53 5.64
C PHE A 156 1.41 12.53 6.51
N LEU A 157 1.35 13.46 7.46
CA LEU A 157 0.25 13.64 8.41
C LEU A 157 -0.66 14.79 7.97
N GLY A 158 -1.97 14.64 8.08
CA GLY A 158 -2.93 15.73 7.91
C GLY A 158 -4.19 15.39 7.12
N ARG A 159 -4.54 14.11 6.97
CA ARG A 159 -5.78 13.71 6.29
C ARG A 159 -7.01 14.09 7.13
N PRO A 160 -7.96 14.87 6.59
CA PRO A 160 -9.22 15.12 7.28
C PRO A 160 -10.09 13.86 7.29
N ASN A 161 -10.98 13.73 8.27
CA ASN A 161 -11.96 12.65 8.27
C ASN A 161 -12.89 12.77 7.05
N ALA A 162 -13.15 11.64 6.39
CA ALA A 162 -14.19 11.50 5.39
C ALA A 162 -15.56 12.00 5.90
N THR A 163 -16.40 12.51 4.98
CA THR A 163 -17.74 13.01 5.32
C THR A 163 -18.88 12.20 4.71
N PRO A 164 -18.69 11.60 3.53
CA PRO A 164 -19.47 10.46 3.09
C PRO A 164 -18.60 9.23 2.75
N PRO A 165 -19.21 8.05 2.63
CA PRO A 165 -18.56 6.87 2.06
C PRO A 165 -18.08 7.11 0.62
N ALA A 166 -16.96 6.51 0.24
CA ALA A 166 -16.56 6.28 -1.13
C ALA A 166 -17.63 5.46 -1.89
N PRO A 167 -17.82 5.72 -3.19
CA PRO A 167 -18.73 4.91 -3.98
C PRO A 167 -18.14 3.51 -4.22
N ASP A 168 -19.03 2.51 -4.29
CA ASP A 168 -18.70 1.16 -4.76
C ASP A 168 -18.13 1.18 -6.20
N LEU A 169 -17.52 0.07 -6.62
CA LEU A 169 -16.90 -0.13 -7.94
C LEU A 169 -15.71 0.80 -8.22
N THR A 170 -15.08 1.33 -7.16
CA THR A 170 -13.83 2.11 -7.24
C THR A 170 -12.58 1.28 -6.94
N VAL A 171 -12.73 0.13 -6.29
CA VAL A 171 -11.66 -0.83 -6.02
C VAL A 171 -11.68 -1.90 -7.11
N PRO A 172 -10.55 -2.16 -7.81
CA PRO A 172 -10.46 -3.23 -8.81
C PRO A 172 -10.69 -4.62 -8.23
N GLU A 173 -11.28 -5.50 -9.02
CA GLU A 173 -11.54 -6.90 -8.66
C GLU A 173 -10.54 -7.85 -9.35
N PRO A 174 -10.24 -9.03 -8.78
CA PRO A 174 -9.26 -9.95 -9.36
C PRO A 174 -9.67 -10.54 -10.71
N PHE A 175 -10.94 -10.38 -11.11
CA PHE A 175 -11.49 -10.80 -12.39
C PHE A 175 -11.76 -9.63 -13.36
N ASP A 176 -11.37 -8.41 -13.00
CA ASP A 176 -11.42 -7.28 -13.93
C ASP A 176 -10.39 -7.47 -15.04
N THR A 177 -10.72 -6.97 -16.23
CA THR A 177 -9.80 -6.98 -17.36
C THR A 177 -8.66 -5.98 -17.14
N VAL A 178 -7.50 -6.23 -17.75
CA VAL A 178 -6.38 -5.27 -17.76
C VAL A 178 -6.81 -3.87 -18.22
N ASP A 179 -7.71 -3.78 -19.21
CA ASP A 179 -8.25 -2.49 -19.67
C ASP A 179 -9.01 -1.76 -18.56
N SER A 180 -9.86 -2.45 -17.81
CA SER A 180 -10.64 -1.89 -16.70
C SER A 180 -9.71 -1.43 -15.58
N ILE A 181 -8.76 -2.27 -15.19
CA ILE A 181 -7.78 -1.97 -14.12
C ILE A 181 -6.98 -0.72 -14.48
N LEU A 182 -6.36 -0.68 -15.68
CA LEU A 182 -5.56 0.47 -16.09
C LEU A 182 -6.40 1.76 -16.18
N ALA A 183 -7.64 1.68 -16.66
CA ALA A 183 -8.54 2.84 -16.68
C ALA A 183 -8.94 3.30 -15.28
N ARG A 184 -9.12 2.37 -14.34
CA ARG A 184 -9.46 2.67 -12.94
C ARG A 184 -8.32 3.41 -12.23
N PHE A 185 -7.09 2.94 -12.43
CA PHE A 185 -5.88 3.59 -11.90
C PHE A 185 -5.62 4.96 -12.55
N ASP A 186 -5.87 5.10 -13.86
CA ASP A 186 -5.80 6.40 -14.53
C ASP A 186 -6.84 7.39 -13.99
N ASP A 187 -8.09 6.97 -13.80
CA ASP A 187 -9.13 7.83 -13.20
C ASP A 187 -8.77 8.22 -11.76
N ALA A 188 -8.33 7.27 -10.92
CA ALA A 188 -8.12 7.53 -9.50
C ALA A 188 -6.99 8.54 -9.22
N GLY A 189 -5.89 8.45 -9.97
CA GLY A 189 -4.69 9.26 -9.68
C GLY A 189 -3.82 9.59 -10.89
N GLY A 190 -4.24 9.25 -12.10
CA GLY A 190 -3.43 9.38 -13.31
C GLY A 190 -2.24 8.42 -13.33
N PHE A 191 -2.37 7.25 -12.71
CA PHE A 191 -1.30 6.26 -12.65
C PHE A 191 -1.06 5.62 -14.02
N THR A 192 0.21 5.56 -14.41
CA THR A 192 0.67 4.86 -15.61
C THR A 192 0.65 3.35 -15.41
N ALA A 193 0.63 2.59 -16.51
CA ALA A 193 0.72 1.12 -16.45
C ALA A 193 1.95 0.62 -15.67
N ALA A 194 3.08 1.31 -15.76
CA ALA A 194 4.28 0.98 -14.99
C ALA A 194 4.11 1.23 -13.49
N GLU A 195 3.37 2.27 -13.10
CA GLU A 195 3.05 2.54 -11.69
C GLU A 195 2.04 1.53 -11.14
N VAL A 196 1.10 1.05 -11.96
CA VAL A 196 0.21 -0.07 -11.57
C VAL A 196 1.03 -1.33 -11.27
N VAL A 197 1.96 -1.71 -12.16
CA VAL A 197 2.87 -2.85 -11.93
C VAL A 197 3.74 -2.63 -10.69
N ALA A 198 4.22 -1.41 -10.46
CA ALA A 198 5.01 -1.09 -9.26
C ALA A 198 4.18 -1.21 -7.96
N LEU A 199 2.91 -0.82 -7.99
CA LEU A 199 2.01 -0.95 -6.84
C LEU A 199 1.65 -2.41 -6.55
N LEU A 200 1.57 -3.28 -7.56
CA LEU A 200 1.40 -4.73 -7.39
C LEU A 200 2.59 -5.41 -6.71
N ALA A 201 3.72 -4.73 -6.51
CA ALA A 201 4.78 -5.25 -5.65
C ALA A 201 4.27 -5.52 -4.22
N SER A 202 3.15 -4.93 -3.80
CA SER A 202 2.49 -5.28 -2.54
C SER A 202 2.11 -6.76 -2.43
N HIS A 203 1.85 -7.44 -3.56
CA HIS A 203 1.47 -8.85 -3.55
C HIS A 203 2.63 -9.78 -3.16
N THR A 204 3.87 -9.29 -3.07
CA THR A 204 5.01 -10.07 -2.56
C THR A 204 4.98 -10.26 -1.03
N ILE A 205 4.18 -9.45 -0.32
CA ILE A 205 3.94 -9.58 1.13
C ILE A 205 2.44 -9.67 1.41
N ALA A 206 1.78 -10.66 0.80
CA ALA A 206 0.33 -10.79 0.85
C ALA A 206 -0.16 -12.23 0.69
N ALA A 207 -1.39 -12.45 1.14
CA ALA A 207 -2.14 -13.67 0.99
C ALA A 207 -3.62 -13.38 0.67
N ALA A 208 -4.37 -14.42 0.31
CA ALA A 208 -5.80 -14.36 0.04
C ALA A 208 -6.61 -15.27 0.98
N ASP A 209 -7.61 -14.69 1.64
CA ASP A 209 -8.51 -15.43 2.53
C ASP A 209 -9.84 -15.83 1.90
N HIS A 210 -10.32 -15.01 0.96
CA HIS A 210 -11.70 -15.11 0.47
C HIS A 210 -11.84 -15.50 -1.00
N VAL A 211 -10.73 -15.66 -1.72
CA VAL A 211 -10.76 -16.14 -3.12
C VAL A 211 -11.10 -17.63 -3.15
N ASP A 212 -10.33 -18.45 -2.42
CA ASP A 212 -10.72 -19.82 -2.10
C ASP A 212 -10.97 -19.94 -0.58
N PRO A 213 -12.25 -19.98 -0.15
CA PRO A 213 -12.59 -20.01 1.28
C PRO A 213 -12.23 -21.33 1.98
N THR A 214 -11.72 -22.34 1.27
CA THR A 214 -11.27 -23.61 1.86
C THR A 214 -9.83 -23.57 2.35
N ILE A 215 -9.06 -22.54 1.94
CA ILE A 215 -7.63 -22.37 2.24
C ILE A 215 -7.29 -20.88 2.49
N PRO A 216 -7.88 -20.26 3.53
CA PRO A 216 -7.52 -18.87 3.87
C PRO A 216 -6.04 -18.74 4.23
N GLY A 217 -5.46 -17.56 3.99
CA GLY A 217 -4.05 -17.26 4.19
C GLY A 217 -3.14 -17.85 3.10
N THR A 218 -3.65 -18.16 1.90
CA THR A 218 -2.80 -18.69 0.82
C THR A 218 -2.03 -17.56 0.14
N PRO A 219 -0.68 -17.56 0.14
CA PRO A 219 0.13 -16.46 -0.37
C PRO A 219 0.15 -16.37 -1.90
N PHE A 220 0.49 -15.19 -2.42
CA PHE A 220 0.67 -14.96 -3.85
C PHE A 220 2.08 -15.28 -4.37
N ASP A 221 3.04 -15.50 -3.46
CA ASP A 221 4.37 -15.98 -3.78
C ASP A 221 4.91 -16.92 -2.68
N SER A 222 6.09 -17.49 -2.90
CA SER A 222 6.71 -18.43 -1.97
C SER A 222 7.39 -17.80 -0.75
N THR A 223 7.40 -16.47 -0.64
CA THR A 223 8.11 -15.69 0.38
C THR A 223 7.28 -14.52 0.93
N PRO A 224 6.05 -14.76 1.44
CA PRO A 224 5.10 -13.70 1.79
C PRO A 224 5.55 -12.80 2.96
N GLU A 225 6.65 -13.12 3.65
CA GLU A 225 7.21 -12.27 4.71
C GLU A 225 8.39 -11.41 4.22
N LEU A 226 8.80 -11.56 2.96
CA LEU A 226 9.95 -10.87 2.36
C LEU A 226 9.47 -9.94 1.25
N PHE A 227 9.88 -8.68 1.32
CA PHE A 227 9.62 -7.75 0.22
C PHE A 227 10.69 -7.95 -0.87
N ASP A 228 10.45 -8.89 -1.77
CA ASP A 228 11.38 -9.22 -2.84
C ASP A 228 10.74 -9.15 -4.24
N SER A 229 11.03 -10.09 -5.14
CA SER A 229 10.48 -10.10 -6.49
C SER A 229 9.99 -11.50 -6.88
N GLN A 230 9.82 -12.41 -5.92
CA GLN A 230 9.30 -13.75 -6.15
C GLN A 230 7.90 -13.70 -6.73
N PHE A 231 7.02 -12.82 -6.25
CA PHE A 231 5.73 -12.53 -6.89
C PHE A 231 5.84 -12.31 -8.41
N PHE A 232 6.74 -11.43 -8.87
CA PHE A 232 6.93 -11.17 -10.30
C PHE A 232 7.54 -12.35 -11.07
N VAL A 233 8.39 -13.15 -10.43
CA VAL A 233 9.00 -14.35 -11.03
C VAL A 233 7.97 -15.48 -11.15
N GLU A 234 7.23 -15.74 -10.09
CA GLU A 234 6.34 -16.88 -9.93
C GLU A 234 5.06 -16.69 -10.74
N THR A 235 4.50 -15.47 -10.81
CA THR A 235 3.38 -15.13 -11.69
C THR A 235 3.67 -15.38 -13.18
N GLN A 236 4.94 -15.32 -13.60
CA GLN A 236 5.35 -15.63 -14.97
C GLN A 236 5.41 -17.12 -15.29
N LEU A 237 5.53 -17.98 -14.27
CA LEU A 237 5.53 -19.43 -14.45
C LEU A 237 4.18 -19.92 -14.98
N ARG A 238 4.20 -21.02 -15.72
CA ARG A 238 2.99 -21.70 -16.19
C ARG A 238 2.19 -22.19 -14.98
N GLY A 239 0.91 -21.79 -14.90
CA GLY A 239 -0.03 -22.40 -13.96
C GLY A 239 -0.23 -23.88 -14.26
N THR A 240 -0.27 -24.72 -13.22
CA THR A 240 -0.39 -26.18 -13.37
C THR A 240 -1.36 -26.84 -12.39
N LEU A 241 -1.83 -26.11 -11.37
CA LEU A 241 -2.74 -26.60 -10.35
C LEU A 241 -3.51 -25.45 -9.70
N PHE A 242 -4.61 -25.75 -9.01
CA PHE A 242 -5.18 -24.89 -7.98
C PHE A 242 -4.69 -25.39 -6.61
N PRO A 243 -4.25 -24.51 -5.69
CA PRO A 243 -3.74 -24.94 -4.38
C PRO A 243 -4.82 -25.59 -3.50
N GLY A 244 -6.10 -25.22 -3.73
CA GLY A 244 -7.26 -25.78 -3.06
C GLY A 244 -8.27 -26.35 -4.06
N THR A 245 -9.41 -25.68 -4.17
CA THR A 245 -10.48 -25.98 -5.11
C THR A 245 -10.34 -25.15 -6.39
N GLY A 246 -10.86 -25.66 -7.51
CA GLY A 246 -10.90 -24.92 -8.78
C GLY A 246 -12.30 -24.33 -9.04
N GLY A 247 -12.35 -23.28 -9.87
CA GLY A 247 -13.61 -22.65 -10.27
C GLY A 247 -14.05 -21.46 -9.39
N ASN A 248 -13.15 -20.94 -8.55
CA ASN A 248 -13.36 -19.70 -7.82
C ASN A 248 -13.21 -18.50 -8.77
N GLN A 249 -14.07 -17.48 -8.61
CA GLN A 249 -14.06 -16.32 -9.50
C GLN A 249 -12.80 -15.48 -9.26
N GLY A 250 -12.08 -15.13 -10.33
CA GLY A 250 -10.84 -14.37 -10.22
C GLY A 250 -9.61 -15.19 -9.82
N GLU A 251 -9.72 -16.51 -9.69
CA GLU A 251 -8.59 -17.42 -9.48
C GLU A 251 -8.21 -18.14 -10.78
N VAL A 252 -6.91 -18.32 -11.02
CA VAL A 252 -6.37 -19.17 -12.09
C VAL A 252 -5.33 -20.13 -11.54
N GLU A 253 -4.96 -21.16 -12.31
CA GLU A 253 -3.94 -22.11 -11.88
C GLU A 253 -2.62 -21.40 -11.52
N SER A 254 -2.07 -21.75 -10.36
CA SER A 254 -0.77 -21.31 -9.85
C SER A 254 0.34 -22.31 -10.23
N PRO A 255 1.62 -21.94 -10.10
CA PRO A 255 2.75 -22.77 -10.48
C PRO A 255 3.26 -23.68 -9.35
N LEU A 256 2.94 -23.37 -8.09
CA LEU A 256 3.46 -24.04 -6.90
C LEU A 256 2.31 -24.50 -5.98
N ALA A 257 2.52 -25.63 -5.30
CA ALA A 257 1.59 -26.11 -4.29
C ALA A 257 1.61 -25.16 -3.08
N GLY A 258 0.44 -24.68 -2.67
CA GLY A 258 0.30 -23.71 -1.58
C GLY A 258 0.48 -22.25 -1.98
N GLU A 259 0.56 -21.94 -3.28
CA GLU A 259 0.53 -20.58 -3.83
C GLU A 259 -0.79 -20.38 -4.57
N LEU A 260 -1.45 -19.24 -4.40
CA LEU A 260 -2.65 -18.84 -5.14
C LEU A 260 -2.29 -17.82 -6.21
N ARG A 261 -2.99 -17.83 -7.35
CA ARG A 261 -2.79 -16.84 -8.40
C ARG A 261 -4.10 -16.17 -8.80
N LEU A 262 -4.14 -14.85 -8.69
CA LEU A 262 -5.24 -14.03 -9.19
C LEU A 262 -5.22 -13.96 -10.72
N GLN A 263 -6.40 -13.92 -11.33
CA GLN A 263 -6.56 -13.76 -12.77
C GLN A 263 -5.95 -12.44 -13.24
N SER A 264 -6.23 -11.33 -12.55
CA SER A 264 -5.69 -10.00 -12.82
C SER A 264 -4.16 -9.99 -12.88
N ASP A 265 -3.50 -10.61 -11.90
CA ASP A 265 -2.02 -10.67 -11.83
C ASP A 265 -1.45 -11.51 -12.98
N SER A 266 -2.09 -12.64 -13.28
CA SER A 266 -1.72 -13.49 -14.41
C SER A 266 -1.83 -12.78 -15.76
N GLU A 267 -2.85 -11.95 -15.93
CA GLU A 267 -3.11 -11.18 -17.15
C GLU A 267 -2.18 -9.96 -17.26
N LEU A 268 -2.00 -9.20 -16.17
CA LEU A 268 -1.08 -8.05 -16.12
C LEU A 268 0.38 -8.48 -16.39
N ALA A 269 0.79 -9.64 -15.92
CA ALA A 269 2.12 -10.19 -16.22
C ALA A 269 2.35 -10.52 -17.70
N ARG A 270 1.29 -10.56 -18.54
CA ARG A 270 1.35 -11.04 -19.93
C ARG A 270 0.81 -10.03 -20.95
N ASP A 271 0.14 -8.98 -20.51
CA ASP A 271 -0.33 -7.90 -21.38
C ASP A 271 0.85 -7.05 -21.89
N SER A 272 0.82 -6.68 -23.17
CA SER A 272 1.93 -5.97 -23.83
C SER A 272 2.20 -4.56 -23.29
N ARG A 273 1.31 -4.01 -22.46
CA ARG A 273 1.47 -2.70 -21.80
C ARG A 273 2.17 -2.81 -20.45
N THR A 274 2.21 -4.00 -19.84
CA THR A 274 2.65 -4.22 -18.46
C THR A 274 3.67 -5.35 -18.29
N ALA A 275 3.89 -6.19 -19.32
CA ALA A 275 4.86 -7.30 -19.33
C ALA A 275 6.32 -6.89 -19.59
#